data_AF-A0A7V9CRR8-F1
#
_entry.id   AF-A0A7V9CRR8-F1
#
_cell.length_a   1.000
_cell.length_b   1.000
_cell.length_c   1.000
_cell.angle_alpha   90.00
_cell.angle_beta   90.00
_cell.angle_gamma   90.00
#
_symmetry.space_group_name_H-M   'P 1'
#
loop_
_entity.id
_entity.type
_entity.pdbx_description
1 polymer ?
#
loop_
_entity_poly.entity_id
_entity_poly.type
_entity_poly.pdbx_seq_one_letter_code
_entity_poly.pdbx_strand_id
1 'polypeptide(L)'
;MNVQRLKALVPLVVAALALTIVAVALADRIKGTPGNDTLEGTPSADLILGLAGDDTITGKGGSDVLLGGPGNDSITGADGFDDIRGGPGDDTAAAGDGPDFVFGNDGADSLRGRHGNDRVIGGQGPDSLYAGFGEDTLSGGPGDDVLHAVAKDDTVDKLDCGPGRDVAWIREGVRERIVNCELIRIVAADAPAEEPGE
;
A
#
# COMPACT_ATOMS: atom_id res chain seq x y z
N MET A 1 -30.46 -21.04 -51.95
CA MET A 1 -30.53 -20.20 -50.74
C MET A 1 -29.31 -20.48 -49.88
N ASN A 2 -28.46 -19.48 -49.76
CA ASN A 2 -27.10 -19.53 -49.23
C ASN A 2 -27.17 -19.21 -47.73
N VAL A 3 -26.73 -20.11 -46.85
CA VAL A 3 -26.66 -19.82 -45.41
C VAL A 3 -25.20 -19.96 -44.98
N GLN A 4 -24.46 -18.86 -45.12
CA GLN A 4 -23.14 -18.73 -44.52
C GLN A 4 -23.28 -18.86 -43.01
N ARG A 5 -22.66 -19.89 -42.43
CA ARG A 5 -22.49 -19.97 -40.98
C ARG A 5 -21.54 -18.85 -40.56
N LEU A 6 -22.15 -17.82 -39.98
CA LEU A 6 -21.51 -16.70 -39.33
C LEU A 6 -20.48 -17.24 -38.31
N LYS A 7 -19.19 -17.04 -38.57
CA LYS A 7 -18.14 -17.18 -37.56
C LYS A 7 -18.45 -16.16 -36.47
N ALA A 8 -18.99 -16.61 -35.35
CA ALA A 8 -19.15 -15.77 -34.18
C ALA A 8 -17.76 -15.40 -33.68
N LEU A 9 -17.43 -14.12 -33.88
CA LEU A 9 -16.34 -13.39 -33.27
C LEU A 9 -16.56 -13.46 -31.75
N VAL A 10 -15.82 -14.33 -31.06
CA VAL A 10 -15.76 -14.32 -29.59
C VAL A 10 -15.05 -13.02 -29.20
N PRO A 11 -15.72 -12.06 -28.54
CA PRO A 11 -15.14 -10.74 -28.36
C PRO A 11 -14.03 -10.79 -27.31
N LEU A 12 -12.97 -10.08 -27.65
CA LEU A 12 -11.68 -9.80 -26.99
C LEU A 12 -11.79 -9.19 -25.57
N VAL A 13 -12.92 -9.36 -24.87
CA VAL A 13 -13.21 -8.73 -23.56
C VAL A 13 -12.88 -9.65 -22.38
N VAL A 14 -12.60 -10.94 -22.63
CA VAL A 14 -12.22 -11.90 -21.57
C VAL A 14 -10.78 -11.70 -21.06
N ALA A 15 -9.93 -10.96 -21.76
CA ALA A 15 -8.52 -10.81 -21.41
C ALA A 15 -8.23 -9.84 -20.24
N ALA A 16 -9.18 -8.96 -19.87
CA ALA A 16 -8.95 -7.96 -18.82
C ALA A 16 -9.49 -8.34 -17.42
N LEU A 17 -10.41 -9.30 -17.32
CA LEU A 17 -10.97 -9.77 -16.04
C LEU A 17 -10.39 -11.11 -15.56
N ALA A 18 -9.60 -11.80 -16.39
CA ALA A 18 -8.96 -13.05 -15.99
C ALA A 18 -7.70 -12.81 -15.13
N LEU A 19 -7.04 -11.66 -15.26
CA LEU A 19 -5.75 -11.43 -14.59
C LEU A 19 -5.88 -11.28 -13.07
N THR A 20 -6.98 -10.69 -12.58
CA THR A 20 -7.25 -10.54 -11.14
C THR A 20 -7.83 -11.79 -10.47
N ILE A 21 -8.49 -12.69 -11.21
CA ILE A 21 -9.05 -13.94 -10.66
C ILE A 21 -8.03 -15.09 -10.66
N VAL A 22 -7.01 -15.04 -11.53
CA VAL A 22 -5.98 -16.08 -11.60
C VAL A 22 -4.95 -15.96 -10.46
N ALA A 23 -4.64 -14.76 -9.97
CA ALA A 23 -3.72 -14.57 -8.84
C ALA A 23 -4.23 -15.22 -7.55
N VAL A 24 -5.53 -15.09 -7.24
CA VAL A 24 -6.14 -15.66 -6.02
C VAL A 24 -6.30 -17.19 -6.09
N ALA A 25 -6.21 -17.81 -7.27
CA ALA A 25 -6.43 -19.24 -7.44
C ALA A 25 -5.22 -20.12 -7.09
N LEU A 26 -4.02 -19.55 -6.94
CA LEU A 26 -2.80 -20.24 -6.52
C LEU A 26 -2.32 -19.85 -5.12
N ALA A 27 -3.04 -18.96 -4.44
CA ALA A 27 -2.61 -18.44 -3.15
C ALA A 27 -3.00 -19.38 -2.00
N ASP A 28 -2.10 -19.61 -1.05
CA ASP A 28 -2.47 -20.27 0.20
C ASP A 28 -3.39 -19.34 1.00
N ARG A 29 -4.37 -19.92 1.69
CA ARG A 29 -5.39 -19.16 2.43
C ARG A 29 -5.17 -19.34 3.92
N ILE A 30 -4.72 -18.28 4.58
CA ILE A 30 -4.50 -18.22 6.01
C ILE A 30 -5.56 -17.30 6.62
N LYS A 31 -6.15 -17.74 7.74
CA LYS A 31 -7.22 -17.00 8.39
C LYS A 31 -7.07 -17.12 9.90
N GLY A 32 -7.08 -15.98 10.57
CA GLY A 32 -7.13 -15.84 12.02
C GLY A 32 -8.52 -16.10 12.58
N THR A 33 -8.71 -15.57 13.78
CA THR A 33 -9.86 -15.64 14.66
C THR A 33 -10.33 -14.21 14.96
N PRO A 34 -11.43 -14.02 15.69
CA PRO A 34 -11.83 -12.67 16.13
C PRO A 34 -11.01 -12.10 17.30
N GLY A 35 -9.84 -12.65 17.62
CA GLY A 35 -8.95 -12.12 18.64
C GLY A 35 -7.53 -12.01 18.11
N ASN A 36 -6.63 -11.47 18.91
CA ASN A 36 -5.27 -11.13 18.49
C ASN A 36 -4.49 -12.38 18.04
N ASP A 37 -4.15 -12.42 16.76
CA ASP A 37 -3.48 -13.54 16.12
C ASP A 37 -2.06 -13.18 15.64
N THR A 38 -1.25 -14.21 15.41
CA THR A 38 0.03 -14.10 14.70
C THR A 38 -0.05 -15.00 13.49
N LEU A 39 -0.07 -14.38 12.31
CA LEU A 39 -0.29 -15.03 11.03
C LEU A 39 0.95 -14.86 10.15
N GLU A 40 1.45 -15.97 9.63
CA GLU A 40 2.68 -16.01 8.86
C GLU A 40 2.45 -16.77 7.56
N GLY A 41 2.74 -16.09 6.45
CA GLY A 41 2.69 -16.61 5.10
C GLY A 41 3.83 -17.54 4.76
N THR A 42 3.97 -17.78 3.46
CA THR A 42 4.92 -18.64 2.81
C THR A 42 5.76 -17.82 1.82
N PRO A 43 6.82 -18.37 1.23
CA PRO A 43 7.53 -17.70 0.14
C PRO A 43 6.77 -17.67 -1.20
N SER A 44 5.47 -17.96 -1.21
CA SER A 44 4.59 -17.93 -2.37
C SER A 44 3.41 -16.99 -2.09
N ALA A 45 2.70 -16.58 -3.14
CA ALA A 45 1.51 -15.73 -3.01
C ALA A 45 0.52 -16.31 -1.98
N ASP A 46 0.05 -15.46 -1.06
CA ASP A 46 -0.87 -15.81 0.00
C ASP A 46 -2.08 -14.88 0.06
N LEU A 47 -3.16 -15.36 0.65
CA LEU A 47 -4.28 -14.57 1.13
C LEU A 47 -4.37 -14.76 2.64
N ILE A 48 -4.02 -13.71 3.39
CA ILE A 48 -4.04 -13.71 4.85
C ILE A 48 -5.15 -12.79 5.36
N LEU A 49 -5.99 -13.32 6.26
CA LEU A 49 -7.11 -12.61 6.87
C LEU A 49 -6.96 -12.61 8.40
N GLY A 50 -6.63 -11.47 9.01
CA GLY A 50 -6.56 -11.27 10.46
C GLY A 50 -7.93 -11.46 11.12
N LEU A 51 -8.92 -10.73 10.60
CA LEU A 51 -10.30 -10.61 11.06
C LEU A 51 -10.48 -9.51 12.08
N ALA A 52 -10.52 -9.80 13.38
CA ALA A 52 -10.75 -8.79 14.39
C ALA A 52 -9.80 -9.03 15.55
N GLY A 53 -9.47 -7.97 16.29
CA GLY A 53 -8.40 -8.02 17.28
C GLY A 53 -7.12 -7.42 16.72
N ASP A 54 -6.11 -7.26 17.56
CA ASP A 54 -4.84 -6.66 17.15
C ASP A 54 -3.92 -7.76 16.63
N ASP A 55 -3.81 -7.87 15.31
CA ASP A 55 -3.14 -8.96 14.63
C ASP A 55 -1.71 -8.60 14.21
N THR A 56 -0.83 -9.60 14.18
CA THR A 56 0.48 -9.50 13.54
C THR A 56 0.50 -10.38 12.31
N ILE A 57 0.68 -9.77 11.13
CA ILE A 57 0.61 -10.44 9.84
C ILE A 57 1.94 -10.27 9.09
N THR A 58 2.49 -11.37 8.57
CA THR A 58 3.69 -11.35 7.72
C THR A 58 3.47 -12.18 6.46
N GLY A 59 3.57 -11.57 5.27
CA GLY A 59 3.43 -12.22 3.96
C GLY A 59 4.65 -13.08 3.59
N LYS A 60 5.84 -12.48 3.72
CA LYS A 60 7.19 -13.00 3.38
C LYS A 60 7.58 -12.77 1.94
N GLY A 61 7.17 -13.63 1.03
CA GLY A 61 7.67 -13.58 -0.34
C GLY A 61 6.59 -14.03 -1.28
N GLY A 62 6.54 -13.45 -2.47
CA GLY A 62 5.42 -13.67 -3.37
C GLY A 62 4.50 -12.47 -3.37
N SER A 63 3.38 -12.57 -4.09
CA SER A 63 2.45 -11.44 -4.21
C SER A 63 1.25 -11.70 -3.32
N ASP A 64 1.22 -11.04 -2.18
CA ASP A 64 0.29 -11.36 -1.10
C ASP A 64 -0.91 -10.41 -1.05
N VAL A 65 -2.00 -10.90 -0.47
CA VAL A 65 -3.15 -10.09 -0.07
C VAL A 65 -3.27 -10.20 1.44
N LEU A 66 -2.94 -9.12 2.14
CA LEU A 66 -2.85 -9.07 3.60
C LEU A 66 -3.95 -8.15 4.14
N LEU A 67 -4.92 -8.72 4.83
CA LEU A 67 -6.07 -7.98 5.38
C LEU A 67 -6.04 -8.10 6.91
N GLY A 68 -5.80 -7.00 7.61
CA GLY A 68 -5.87 -6.92 9.08
C GLY A 68 -7.30 -7.11 9.58
N GLY A 69 -8.16 -6.12 9.30
CA GLY A 69 -9.55 -6.09 9.73
C GLY A 69 -9.74 -5.09 10.88
N PRO A 70 -10.77 -5.21 11.73
CA PRO A 70 -10.90 -4.29 12.86
C PRO A 70 -9.95 -4.59 14.02
N GLY A 71 -9.17 -3.62 14.45
CA GLY A 71 -8.15 -3.77 15.48
C GLY A 71 -6.92 -2.93 15.13
N ASN A 72 -5.92 -2.90 16.00
CA ASN A 72 -4.67 -2.21 15.71
C ASN A 72 -3.65 -3.23 15.19
N ASP A 73 -3.53 -3.35 13.88
CA ASP A 73 -2.79 -4.42 13.23
C ASP A 73 -1.35 -4.02 12.89
N SER A 74 -0.45 -5.00 12.89
CA SER A 74 0.94 -4.88 12.46
C SER A 74 1.19 -5.78 11.26
N ILE A 75 1.33 -5.20 10.06
CA ILE A 75 1.38 -5.93 8.80
C ILE A 75 2.72 -5.71 8.08
N THR A 76 3.32 -6.79 7.57
CA THR A 76 4.53 -6.75 6.74
C THR A 76 4.34 -7.60 5.49
N GLY A 77 4.50 -7.00 4.31
CA GLY A 77 4.47 -7.72 3.02
C GLY A 77 5.75 -8.51 2.76
N ALA A 78 6.89 -7.80 2.85
CA ALA A 78 8.24 -8.23 2.50
C ALA A 78 8.46 -8.28 0.97
N ASP A 79 8.83 -9.40 0.35
CA ASP A 79 9.23 -9.39 -1.06
C ASP A 79 8.03 -9.66 -1.99
N GLY A 80 7.69 -8.74 -2.90
CA GLY A 80 6.83 -9.05 -4.05
C GLY A 80 5.91 -7.94 -4.52
N PHE A 81 4.62 -8.26 -4.69
CA PHE A 81 3.59 -7.27 -5.06
C PHE A 81 2.46 -7.50 -4.09
N ASP A 82 2.34 -6.65 -3.09
CA ASP A 82 1.45 -6.89 -1.97
C ASP A 82 0.25 -5.91 -1.99
N ASP A 83 -0.95 -6.42 -1.74
CA ASP A 83 -2.16 -5.63 -1.43
C ASP A 83 -2.39 -5.72 0.08
N ILE A 84 -1.94 -4.68 0.79
CA ILE A 84 -2.02 -4.55 2.24
C ILE A 84 -3.17 -3.62 2.60
N ARG A 85 -4.05 -4.10 3.49
CA ARG A 85 -5.13 -3.28 4.07
C ARG A 85 -5.15 -3.47 5.57
N GLY A 86 -4.99 -2.37 6.30
CA GLY A 86 -5.10 -2.32 7.76
C GLY A 86 -6.54 -2.64 8.17
N GLY A 87 -7.42 -1.65 8.03
CA GLY A 87 -8.83 -1.79 8.35
C GLY A 87 -9.23 -0.70 9.34
N PRO A 88 -10.31 -0.89 10.10
CA PRO A 88 -10.62 0.05 11.18
C PRO A 88 -9.71 -0.16 12.40
N GLY A 89 -8.96 0.87 12.79
CA GLY A 89 -8.05 0.86 13.94
C GLY A 89 -6.76 1.60 13.61
N ASP A 90 -5.88 1.77 14.60
CA ASP A 90 -4.60 2.44 14.38
C ASP A 90 -3.57 1.39 13.92
N ASP A 91 -3.34 1.31 12.61
CA ASP A 91 -2.56 0.25 11.99
C ASP A 91 -1.11 0.65 11.71
N THR A 92 -0.22 -0.34 11.66
CA THR A 92 1.16 -0.18 11.19
C THR A 92 1.43 -1.16 10.05
N ALA A 93 1.83 -0.64 8.89
CA ALA A 93 2.12 -1.46 7.72
C ALA A 93 3.45 -1.09 7.06
N ALA A 94 4.21 -2.10 6.65
CA ALA A 94 5.38 -1.95 5.79
C ALA A 94 5.25 -2.91 4.59
N ALA A 95 5.26 -2.37 3.37
CA ALA A 95 5.03 -3.14 2.17
C ALA A 95 6.24 -4.01 1.84
N GLY A 96 7.41 -3.40 1.60
CA GLY A 96 8.67 -4.13 1.49
C GLY A 96 9.33 -3.90 0.14
N ASP A 97 9.81 -4.96 -0.49
CA ASP A 97 10.48 -4.87 -1.78
C ASP A 97 9.52 -5.23 -2.91
N GLY A 98 9.31 -4.29 -3.83
CA GLY A 98 8.49 -4.43 -5.03
C GLY A 98 7.38 -3.39 -5.08
N PRO A 99 6.61 -3.32 -6.19
CA PRO A 99 5.61 -2.27 -6.34
C PRO A 99 4.34 -2.62 -5.57
N ASP A 100 4.06 -1.96 -4.45
CA ASP A 100 3.01 -2.40 -3.54
C ASP A 100 1.80 -1.47 -3.49
N PHE A 101 0.70 -1.98 -2.92
CA PHE A 101 -0.48 -1.20 -2.55
C PHE A 101 -0.72 -1.31 -1.05
N VAL A 102 -0.73 -0.17 -0.35
CA VAL A 102 -1.00 -0.09 1.08
C VAL A 102 -2.17 0.86 1.32
N PHE A 103 -3.19 0.42 2.08
CA PHE A 103 -4.31 1.25 2.50
C PHE A 103 -4.63 1.08 3.99
N GLY A 104 -4.47 2.15 4.77
CA GLY A 104 -4.74 2.17 6.21
C GLY A 104 -6.23 1.96 6.54
N ASN A 105 -7.11 2.71 5.87
CA ASN A 105 -8.57 2.79 6.08
C ASN A 105 -8.96 3.80 7.16
N ASP A 106 -9.47 3.38 8.32
CA ASP A 106 -9.98 4.31 9.34
C ASP A 106 -9.08 4.21 10.58
N GLY A 107 -8.40 5.28 10.97
CA GLY A 107 -7.48 5.22 12.11
C GLY A 107 -6.42 6.29 12.08
N ALA A 108 -5.48 6.24 13.02
CA ALA A 108 -4.22 6.95 12.91
C ALA A 108 -3.14 5.96 12.45
N ASP A 109 -2.91 5.88 11.15
CA ASP A 109 -2.10 4.82 10.55
C ASP A 109 -0.63 5.22 10.34
N SER A 110 0.26 4.23 10.43
CA SER A 110 1.69 4.38 10.10
C SER A 110 2.06 3.44 8.95
N LEU A 111 2.19 3.99 7.75
CA LEU A 111 2.30 3.22 6.51
C LEU A 111 3.64 3.50 5.80
N ARG A 112 4.31 2.44 5.32
CA ARG A 112 5.59 2.54 4.61
C ARG A 112 5.57 1.72 3.31
N GLY A 113 5.91 2.34 2.18
CA GLY A 113 6.09 1.65 0.89
C GLY A 113 7.36 0.79 0.87
N ARG A 114 8.50 1.40 1.23
CA ARG A 114 9.87 0.81 1.28
C ARG A 114 10.60 0.85 -0.06
N HIS A 115 10.78 -0.24 -0.80
CA HIS A 115 11.47 -0.21 -2.09
C HIS A 115 10.50 -0.61 -3.19
N GLY A 116 10.41 0.16 -4.26
CA GLY A 116 9.50 -0.12 -5.35
C GLY A 116 8.68 1.09 -5.69
N ASN A 117 7.78 0.95 -6.67
CA ASN A 117 6.87 2.03 -7.03
C ASN A 117 5.54 1.78 -6.35
N ASP A 118 5.35 2.42 -5.21
CA ASP A 118 4.32 2.10 -4.26
C ASP A 118 3.13 3.04 -4.37
N ARG A 119 1.98 2.53 -3.96
CA ARG A 119 0.79 3.33 -3.72
C ARG A 119 0.38 3.21 -2.27
N VAL A 120 0.62 4.26 -1.50
CA VAL A 120 0.34 4.32 -0.07
C VAL A 120 -0.81 5.30 0.18
N ILE A 121 -1.87 4.83 0.84
CA ILE A 121 -3.06 5.62 1.15
C ILE A 121 -3.34 5.50 2.65
N GLY A 122 -3.44 6.62 3.35
CA GLY A 122 -3.82 6.66 4.77
C GLY A 122 -5.28 6.28 4.92
N GLY A 123 -6.16 7.25 4.72
CA GLY A 123 -7.60 7.03 4.74
C GLY A 123 -8.30 8.10 5.56
N GLN A 124 -9.12 7.71 6.54
CA GLN A 124 -9.69 8.61 7.54
C GLN A 124 -8.80 8.65 8.76
N GLY A 125 -8.54 9.84 9.28
CA GLY A 125 -7.80 10.05 10.52
C GLY A 125 -6.40 10.57 10.25
N PRO A 126 -5.61 10.88 11.30
CA PRO A 126 -4.31 11.50 11.14
C PRO A 126 -3.23 10.46 10.83
N ASP A 127 -2.79 10.41 9.58
CA ASP A 127 -1.91 9.34 9.09
C ASP A 127 -0.46 9.79 8.91
N SER A 128 0.48 8.85 9.04
CA SER A 128 1.90 9.03 8.73
C SER A 128 2.31 8.10 7.59
N LEU A 129 2.60 8.67 6.42
CA LEU A 129 2.94 7.91 5.21
C LEU A 129 4.40 8.14 4.84
N TYR A 130 5.11 7.05 4.56
CA TYR A 130 6.47 7.07 4.01
C TYR A 130 6.46 6.37 2.66
N ALA A 131 6.94 7.08 1.64
CA ALA A 131 7.08 6.58 0.29
C ALA A 131 8.12 5.44 0.28
N GLY A 132 9.38 5.81 0.43
CA GLY A 132 10.48 4.87 0.28
C GLY A 132 11.24 5.21 -0.98
N PHE A 133 11.91 4.23 -1.57
CA PHE A 133 12.66 4.38 -2.81
C PHE A 133 11.79 3.96 -3.99
N GLY A 134 11.62 4.85 -4.97
CA GLY A 134 10.98 4.50 -6.24
C GLY A 134 10.28 5.70 -6.84
N GLU A 135 9.24 5.45 -7.65
CA GLU A 135 8.27 6.48 -8.04
C GLU A 135 6.93 6.17 -7.39
N ASP A 136 6.64 6.88 -6.31
CA ASP A 136 5.54 6.53 -5.41
C ASP A 136 4.33 7.44 -5.60
N THR A 137 3.20 6.98 -5.09
CA THR A 137 1.96 7.76 -5.00
C THR A 137 1.43 7.70 -3.58
N LEU A 138 1.47 8.84 -2.89
CA LEU A 138 0.99 8.98 -1.53
C LEU A 138 -0.31 9.76 -1.52
N SER A 139 -1.27 9.29 -0.73
CA SER A 139 -2.53 9.97 -0.47
C SER A 139 -2.82 9.96 1.03
N GLY A 140 -2.81 11.11 1.70
CA GLY A 140 -3.18 11.21 3.12
C GLY A 140 -4.65 10.85 3.30
N GLY A 141 -5.52 11.70 2.78
CA GLY A 141 -6.97 11.50 2.87
C GLY A 141 -7.56 12.56 3.79
N PRO A 142 -8.75 12.35 4.35
CA PRO A 142 -9.26 13.23 5.41
C PRO A 142 -8.53 12.99 6.73
N GLY A 143 -7.85 14.01 7.23
CA GLY A 143 -6.94 13.83 8.37
C GLY A 143 -6.04 15.03 8.54
N ASP A 144 -5.30 15.11 9.65
CA ASP A 144 -4.13 15.99 9.71
C ASP A 144 -2.91 15.10 9.43
N ASP A 145 -2.51 15.00 8.17
CA ASP A 145 -1.60 13.95 7.70
C ASP A 145 -0.15 14.41 7.59
N VAL A 146 0.77 13.45 7.67
CA VAL A 146 2.20 13.67 7.44
C VAL A 146 2.70 12.73 6.35
N LEU A 147 3.12 13.29 5.21
CA LEU A 147 3.62 12.53 4.07
C LEU A 147 5.14 12.75 3.93
N HIS A 148 5.91 11.68 3.82
CA HIS A 148 7.37 11.68 3.70
C HIS A 148 7.82 11.08 2.37
N ALA A 149 8.26 11.94 1.45
CA ALA A 149 8.84 11.63 0.14
C ALA A 149 10.31 12.12 0.10
N VAL A 150 11.17 11.45 0.87
CA VAL A 150 12.53 11.95 1.17
C VAL A 150 13.65 10.98 0.80
N ALA A 151 13.41 9.89 0.09
CA ALA A 151 14.48 8.92 -0.24
C ALA A 151 15.51 9.47 -1.25
N LYS A 152 16.74 8.94 -1.21
CA LYS A 152 17.94 9.55 -1.83
C LYS A 152 18.04 9.42 -3.36
N ASP A 153 17.32 8.48 -3.97
CA ASP A 153 17.39 8.17 -5.41
C ASP A 153 16.02 8.23 -6.09
N ASP A 154 15.12 8.99 -5.49
CA ASP A 154 13.77 9.23 -5.96
C ASP A 154 13.77 10.11 -7.23
N THR A 155 12.94 9.77 -8.20
CA THR A 155 12.80 10.57 -9.43
C THR A 155 11.63 11.53 -9.34
N VAL A 156 10.42 11.02 -9.09
CA VAL A 156 9.17 11.78 -9.04
C VAL A 156 8.09 11.00 -8.27
N ASP A 157 7.79 11.46 -7.07
CA ASP A 157 6.63 11.09 -6.29
C ASP A 157 5.40 11.98 -6.61
N LYS A 158 4.23 11.40 -6.38
CA LYS A 158 2.94 12.09 -6.44
C LYS A 158 2.31 12.12 -5.06
N LEU A 159 2.17 13.30 -4.50
CA LEU A 159 1.60 13.49 -3.16
C LEU A 159 0.26 14.22 -3.30
N ASP A 160 -0.79 13.61 -2.74
CA ASP A 160 -2.08 14.25 -2.49
C ASP A 160 -2.34 14.21 -0.98
N CYS A 161 -2.18 15.34 -0.30
CA CYS A 161 -2.40 15.35 1.14
C CYS A 161 -3.88 15.17 1.51
N GLY A 162 -4.82 15.50 0.62
CA GLY A 162 -6.24 15.42 0.93
C GLY A 162 -6.74 16.56 1.84
N PRO A 163 -7.93 16.40 2.45
CA PRO A 163 -8.49 17.42 3.34
C PRO A 163 -7.94 17.38 4.77
N GLY A 164 -7.35 18.49 5.20
CA GLY A 164 -7.07 18.79 6.61
C GLY A 164 -5.83 19.67 6.74
N ARG A 165 -5.13 19.61 7.87
CA ARG A 165 -3.88 20.35 8.05
C ARG A 165 -2.69 19.41 7.90
N ASP A 166 -2.23 19.33 6.66
CA ASP A 166 -1.25 18.32 6.28
C ASP A 166 0.16 18.90 6.11
N VAL A 167 1.15 18.03 6.31
CA VAL A 167 2.56 18.34 6.12
C VAL A 167 3.20 17.33 5.18
N ALA A 168 3.67 17.81 4.03
CA ALA A 168 4.50 17.03 3.12
C ALA A 168 5.98 17.37 3.33
N TRP A 169 6.79 16.37 3.63
CA TRP A 169 8.25 16.44 3.66
C TRP A 169 8.79 15.90 2.34
N ILE A 170 9.55 16.75 1.63
CA ILE A 170 10.14 16.40 0.34
C ILE A 170 11.64 16.68 0.33
N ARG A 171 12.35 15.99 -0.55
CA ARG A 171 13.78 16.19 -0.75
C ARG A 171 14.07 17.38 -1.67
N GLU A 172 15.09 18.17 -1.33
CA GLU A 172 15.57 19.25 -2.20
C GLU A 172 16.03 18.71 -3.56
N GLY A 173 15.55 19.34 -4.65
CA GLY A 173 15.99 19.04 -6.02
C GLY A 173 15.19 17.95 -6.74
N VAL A 174 14.24 17.30 -6.09
CA VAL A 174 13.32 16.32 -6.71
C VAL A 174 12.07 17.02 -7.26
N ARG A 175 11.51 16.51 -8.35
CA ARG A 175 10.36 17.14 -9.04
C ARG A 175 9.05 16.46 -8.65
N GLU A 176 8.59 16.72 -7.44
CA GLU A 176 7.33 16.14 -6.97
C GLU A 176 6.09 16.79 -7.58
N ARG A 177 5.05 15.97 -7.73
CA ARG A 177 3.69 16.45 -8.03
C ARG A 177 2.89 16.47 -6.74
N ILE A 178 2.86 17.63 -6.08
CA ILE A 178 2.21 17.81 -4.79
C ILE A 178 0.92 18.60 -4.97
N VAL A 179 -0.17 18.11 -4.37
CA VAL A 179 -1.47 18.80 -4.34
C VAL A 179 -2.09 18.70 -2.93
N ASN A 180 -2.98 19.64 -2.64
CA ASN A 180 -3.82 19.68 -1.42
C ASN A 180 -3.08 19.71 -0.08
N CYS A 181 -1.77 19.96 -0.04
CA CYS A 181 -1.02 20.07 1.20
C CYS A 181 -1.05 21.49 1.76
N GLU A 182 -1.36 21.64 3.05
CA GLU A 182 -1.28 22.93 3.75
C GLU A 182 0.17 23.39 3.88
N LEU A 183 1.09 22.46 4.14
CA LEU A 183 2.48 22.77 4.42
C LEU A 183 3.43 21.85 3.67
N ILE A 184 4.39 22.46 2.96
CA ILE A 184 5.49 21.73 2.32
C ILE A 184 6.79 22.07 3.05
N ARG A 185 7.53 21.05 3.44
CA ARG A 185 8.83 21.10 4.12
C ARG A 185 9.87 20.48 3.20
N ILE A 186 10.93 21.23 2.93
CA ILE A 186 12.03 20.77 2.09
C ILE A 186 13.18 20.37 2.99
N VAL A 187 13.64 19.13 2.84
CA VAL A 187 14.81 18.58 3.54
C VAL A 187 16.02 18.67 2.63
N ALA A 188 17.17 19.07 3.17
CA ALA A 188 18.42 19.19 2.42
C ALA A 188 18.82 17.85 1.80
N ALA A 189 19.32 17.86 0.57
CA ALA A 189 19.65 16.63 -0.17
C ALA A 189 20.73 15.78 0.52
N ASP A 190 21.61 16.40 1.30
CA ASP A 190 22.67 15.75 2.07
C ASP A 190 22.26 15.32 3.47
N ALA A 191 21.05 15.68 3.93
CA ALA A 191 20.52 15.17 5.18
C ALA A 191 20.50 13.63 5.15
N PRO A 192 20.77 12.96 6.29
CA PRO A 192 20.45 11.54 6.39
C PRO A 192 18.98 11.36 5.97
N ALA A 193 18.68 10.28 5.26
CA ALA A 193 17.29 9.87 5.13
C ALA A 193 16.87 9.50 6.55
N GLU A 194 16.37 10.48 7.32
CA GLU A 194 15.82 10.20 8.63
C GLU A 194 14.52 9.47 8.36
N GLU A 195 14.60 8.14 8.26
CA GLU A 195 13.48 7.31 8.65
C GLU A 195 13.33 7.48 10.17
N PRO A 196 12.22 8.04 10.66
CA PRO A 196 12.01 8.12 12.10
C PRO A 196 11.84 6.69 12.65
N GLY A 197 12.81 6.26 13.45
CA GLY A 197 12.76 5.01 14.20
C GLY A 197 13.24 3.79 13.41
N GLU A 198 14.55 3.55 13.45
CA GLU A 198 15.11 2.20 13.61
C GLU A 198 15.32 1.92 15.11
#